data_AF-A0A923GAC2-F1
#
_entry.id   AF-A0A923GAC2-F1
#
_cell.length_a   1.000
_cell.length_b   1.000
_cell.length_c   1.000
_cell.angle_alpha   90.00
_cell.angle_beta   90.00
_cell.angle_gamma   90.00
#
_symmetry.space_group_name_H-M   'P 1'
#
loop_
_entity.id
_entity.type
_entity.pdbx_description
1 polymer ?
#
loop_
_entity_poly.entity_id
_entity_poly.type
_entity_poly.pdbx_seq_one_letter_code
_entity_poly.pdbx_strand_id
1 'polypeptide(L)' 'MKKLVPDPPIPYISIIDHLPLAEVWEHAAVLMTMMTRTCDVYMAFPVDERPEILVDNISILSRLLSCLMAHARSLEVQP' A
#
# COMPACT_ATOMS: atom_id res chain seq x y z
N MET A 1 -23.31 -10.39 27.39
CA MET A 1 -23.29 -9.55 26.17
C MET A 1 -21.85 -9.47 25.68
N LYS A 2 -21.48 -10.25 24.65
CA LYS A 2 -20.13 -10.20 24.08
C LYS A 2 -20.05 -8.89 23.28
N LYS A 3 -19.31 -7.90 23.80
CA LYS A 3 -18.99 -6.68 23.06
C LYS A 3 -18.22 -7.13 21.82
N LEU A 4 -18.79 -6.90 20.64
CA LEU A 4 -18.05 -6.94 19.38
C LEU A 4 -16.97 -5.88 19.49
N VAL A 5 -15.74 -6.31 19.73
CA VAL A 5 -14.57 -5.45 19.65
C VAL A 5 -14.39 -5.15 18.16
N PRO A 6 -14.46 -3.88 17.71
CA PRO A 6 -14.11 -3.55 16.35
C PRO A 6 -12.67 -3.99 16.13
N ASP A 7 -12.40 -4.68 15.02
CA ASP A 7 -11.02 -5.00 14.66
C ASP A 7 -10.20 -3.70 14.72
N PRO A 8 -9.04 -3.70 15.40
CA PRO A 8 -8.21 -2.51 15.46
C PRO A 8 -7.89 -2.10 14.01
N PRO A 9 -7.99 -0.80 13.66
CA PRO A 9 -7.60 -0.34 12.35
C PRO A 9 -6.18 -0.85 12.08
N ILE A 10 -6.00 -1.47 10.92
CA ILE A 10 -4.73 -2.07 10.52
C ILE A 10 -3.64 -1.00 10.73
N PRO A 11 -2.62 -1.27 11.58
CA PRO A 11 -1.73 -0.24 12.14
C PRO A 11 -0.89 0.54 11.11
N TYR A 12 -0.87 0.10 9.86
CA TYR A 12 -0.23 0.83 8.76
C TYR A 12 -1.03 2.06 8.30
N ILE A 13 -2.34 2.13 8.58
CA ILE A 13 -3.19 3.25 8.18
C ILE A 13 -2.97 4.46 9.11
N SER A 14 -2.72 4.25 10.40
CA SER A 14 -2.52 5.35 11.36
C SER A 14 -1.21 6.13 11.15
N ILE A 15 -0.24 5.56 10.41
CA ILE A 15 1.01 6.26 10.06
C ILE A 15 0.77 7.21 8.90
N ILE A 16 -0.08 6.84 7.95
CA ILE A 16 -0.33 7.62 6.72
C ILE A 16 -1.02 8.95 7.05
N ASP A 17 -1.99 8.95 7.96
CA ASP A 17 -2.78 10.14 8.31
C ASP A 17 -1.95 11.33 8.83
N HIS A 18 -0.73 11.07 9.30
CA HIS A 18 0.17 12.08 9.85
C HIS A 18 1.28 12.51 8.89
N LEU A 19 1.38 11.89 7.71
CA LEU A 19 2.43 12.24 6.75
C LEU A 19 2.13 13.60 6.09
N PRO A 20 3.09 14.53 6.06
CA PRO A 20 2.99 15.73 5.24
C PRO A 20 3.11 15.37 3.75
N LEU A 21 2.57 16.24 2.88
CA LEU A 21 2.46 15.96 1.44
C LEU A 21 3.80 15.56 0.78
N ALA A 22 4.90 16.20 1.17
CA ALA A 22 6.23 15.86 0.65
C ALA A 22 6.63 14.40 0.98
N GLU A 23 6.44 13.98 2.23
CA GLU A 23 6.75 12.61 2.67
C GLU A 23 5.81 11.59 2.02
N VAL A 24 4.55 11.95 1.75
CA VAL A 24 3.63 11.08 0.99
C VAL A 24 4.18 10.75 -0.39
N TRP A 25 4.73 11.74 -1.10
CA TRP A 25 5.33 11.52 -2.42
C TRP A 25 6.61 10.68 -2.36
N GLU A 26 7.46 10.90 -1.35
CA GLU A 26 8.65 10.08 -1.12
C GLU A 26 8.28 8.60 -0.87
N HIS A 27 7.30 8.36 0.00
CA HIS A 27 6.81 7.01 0.28
C HIS A 27 6.13 6.36 -0.95
N ALA A 28 5.39 7.14 -1.74
CA ALA A 28 4.79 6.66 -2.98
C ALA A 28 5.85 6.21 -3.99
N ALA A 29 6.93 6.98 -4.15
CA ALA A 29 8.04 6.62 -5.05
C ALA A 29 8.71 5.30 -4.65
N VAL A 30 8.95 5.10 -3.34
CA VAL A 30 9.50 3.85 -2.80
C VAL A 30 8.54 2.67 -3.06
N LEU A 31 7.25 2.84 -2.79
CA LEU A 31 6.24 1.80 -3.02
C LEU A 31 6.12 1.42 -4.50
N MET A 32 6.09 2.40 -5.40
CA MET A 32 6.09 2.14 -6.84
C MET A 32 7.33 1.36 -7.27
N THR A 33 8.51 1.70 -6.74
CA THR A 33 9.74 0.95 -7.01
C THR A 33 9.66 -0.50 -6.53
N MET A 34 9.14 -0.73 -5.32
CA MET A 34 8.97 -2.07 -4.77
C MET A 34 7.92 -2.89 -5.51
N MET A 35 6.85 -2.25 -5.97
CA MET A 35 5.82 -2.88 -6.79
C MET A 35 6.40 -3.34 -8.12
N THR A 36 7.15 -2.48 -8.83
CA THR A 36 7.83 -2.84 -10.07
C THR A 36 8.76 -4.02 -9.87
N ARG A 37 9.63 -3.99 -8.84
CA ARG A 37 10.53 -5.11 -8.53
C ARG A 37 9.79 -6.41 -8.24
N THR A 38 8.66 -6.34 -7.54
CA THR A 38 7.84 -7.52 -7.23
C THR A 38 7.21 -8.10 -8.50
N CYS A 39 6.72 -7.24 -9.39
CA CYS A 39 6.23 -7.62 -10.71
C CYS A 39 7.33 -8.28 -11.55
N ASP A 40 8.54 -7.72 -11.56
CA ASP A 40 9.67 -8.27 -12.30
C ASP A 40 10.02 -9.68 -11.80
N VAL A 41 10.08 -9.88 -10.48
CA VAL A 41 10.30 -11.20 -9.88
C VAL A 41 9.18 -12.16 -10.24
N TYR A 42 7.91 -11.74 -10.16
CA TYR A 42 6.77 -12.57 -10.55
C TYR A 42 6.82 -13.00 -12.02
N MET A 43 7.21 -12.07 -12.92
CA MET A 43 7.30 -12.34 -14.36
C MET A 43 8.52 -13.19 -14.74
N ALA A 44 9.53 -13.30 -13.87
CA ALA A 44 10.68 -14.17 -14.07
C ALA A 44 10.34 -15.66 -13.90
N PHE A 45 9.23 -16.01 -13.27
CA PHE A 45 8.77 -17.40 -13.16
C PHE A 45 8.02 -17.85 -14.43
N PRO A 46 8.17 -19.12 -14.84
CA PRO A 46 7.28 -19.76 -15.80
C PRO A 46 5.82 -19.59 -15.37
N VAL A 47 4.89 -19.42 -16.32
CA VAL A 47 3.49 -19.08 -16.04
C VAL A 47 2.85 -20.06 -15.06
N ASP A 48 3.14 -21.36 -15.22
CA ASP A 48 2.55 -22.45 -14.42
C ASP A 48 3.20 -22.61 -13.03
N GLU A 49 4.29 -21.90 -12.76
CA GLU A 49 5.07 -21.97 -11.52
C GLU A 49 5.05 -20.65 -10.73
N ARG A 50 4.26 -19.67 -11.17
CA ARG A 50 4.20 -18.34 -10.58
C ARG A 50 3.72 -18.39 -9.13
N PRO A 51 4.51 -17.90 -8.16
CA PRO A 51 4.11 -17.93 -6.76
C PRO A 51 2.92 -16.99 -6.50
N GLU A 52 1.82 -17.54 -5.96
CA GLU A 52 0.63 -16.75 -5.57
C GLU A 52 0.96 -15.65 -4.56
N ILE A 53 1.91 -15.90 -3.66
CA ILE A 53 2.36 -14.94 -2.66
C ILE A 53 2.88 -13.63 -3.26
N LEU A 54 3.43 -13.66 -4.48
CA LEU A 54 3.88 -12.44 -5.15
C LEU A 54 2.70 -11.62 -5.68
N VAL A 55 1.60 -12.26 -6.09
CA VAL A 55 0.35 -11.59 -6.47
C VAL A 55 -0.29 -10.94 -5.24
N ASP A 56 -0.29 -11.63 -4.11
CA ASP A 56 -0.75 -11.07 -2.84
C ASP A 56 0.07 -9.86 -2.43
N ASN A 57 1.40 -9.93 -2.56
CA ASN A 57 2.29 -8.81 -2.29
C ASN A 57 1.99 -7.61 -3.21
N ILE A 58 1.81 -7.83 -4.52
CA ILE A 58 1.43 -6.77 -5.46
C ILE A 58 0.08 -6.15 -5.05
N SER A 59 -0.87 -6.96 -4.59
CA SER A 59 -2.18 -6.52 -4.13
C SER A 59 -2.10 -5.69 -2.84
N ILE A 60 -1.21 -6.02 -1.92
CA ILE A 60 -0.96 -5.23 -0.70
C ILE A 60 -0.29 -3.91 -1.06
N LEU A 61 0.74 -3.93 -1.91
CA LEU A 61 1.45 -2.73 -2.35
C LEU A 61 0.51 -1.75 -3.08
N SER A 62 -0.40 -2.24 -3.92
CA SER A 62 -1.37 -1.40 -4.63
C SER A 62 -2.39 -0.76 -3.68
N ARG A 63 -2.83 -1.48 -2.64
CA ARG A 63 -3.69 -0.94 -1.58
C ARG A 63 -2.98 0.16 -0.79
N LEU A 64 -1.72 -0.06 -0.41
CA LEU A 64 -0.91 0.94 0.30
C LEU A 64 -0.73 2.21 -0.54
N LEU A 65 -0.39 2.06 -1.82
CA LEU A 65 -0.27 3.19 -2.74
C LEU A 65 -1.61 3.94 -2.87
N SER A 66 -2.72 3.22 -2.98
CA SER A 66 -4.06 3.83 -3.05
C SER A 66 -4.39 4.65 -1.79
N CYS A 67 -4.05 4.14 -0.61
CA CYS A 67 -4.23 4.87 0.66
C CYS A 67 -3.38 6.15 0.70
N LEU A 68 -2.10 6.08 0.31
CA LEU A 68 -1.22 7.25 0.26
C LEU A 68 -1.74 8.32 -0.71
N MET A 69 -2.20 7.91 -1.90
CA MET A 69 -2.74 8.85 -2.89
C MET A 69 -4.06 9.47 -2.42
N ALA A 70 -4.88 8.73 -1.67
CA ALA A 70 -6.08 9.29 -1.06
C ALA A 70 -5.74 10.33 0.01
N HIS A 71 -4.72 10.06 0.83
CA HIS A 71 -4.23 11.01 1.83
C HIS A 71 -3.62 12.27 1.19
N ALA A 72 -2.77 12.13 0.16
CA ALA A 72 -2.21 13.27 -0.59
C ALA A 72 -3.32 14.20 -1.10
N ARG A 73 -4.35 13.63 -1.75
CA ARG A 73 -5.52 14.39 -2.20
C ARG A 73 -6.26 15.07 -1.06
N SER A 74 -6.33 14.43 0.11
CA SER A 74 -6.98 15.03 1.29
C SER A 74 -6.23 16.27 1.79
N LEU A 75 -4.89 16.28 1.69
CA LEU A 75 -4.05 17.43 2.06
C LEU A 75 -4.15 18.58 1.05
N GLU A 76 -4.27 18.26 -0.25
CA GLU A 76 -4.42 19.26 -1.32
C GLU A 76 -5.77 20.01 -1.28
N VAL A 77 -6.79 19.42 -0.66
CA VAL A 77 -8.15 20.00 -0.53
C VAL A 77 -8.29 20.83 0.77
N GLN A 78 -7.34 20.75 1.70
CA GLN A 78 -7.37 21.57 2.92
C GLN A 78 -7.05 23.05 2.57
N PRO A 79 -7.92 24.00 2.95
CA PRO A 79 -7.78 25.42 2.60
C PRO A 79 -6.64 26.14 3.33
#